data_AF-A0A661CGJ2-F1
#
_entry.id   AF-A0A661CGJ2-F1
#
_cell.length_a   1.000
_cell.length_b   1.000
_cell.length_c   1.000
_cell.angle_alpha   90.00
_cell.angle_beta   90.00
_cell.angle_gamma   90.00
#
_symmetry.space_group_name_H-M   'P 1'
#
loop_
_entity.id
_entity.type
_entity.pdbx_description
1 polymer ?
#
loop_
_entity_poly.entity_id
_entity_poly.type
_entity_poly.pdbx_seq_one_letter_code
_entity_poly.pdbx_strand_id
1 'polypeptide(L)' 'MAKVEVYSSAHCPYCVMAKRLLDRKGVAYEEIRVDLDP' A
#
# COMPACT_ATOMS: atom_id res chain seq x y z
N MET A 1 -17.78 5.06 2.50
CA MET A 1 -16.30 5.15 2.60
C MET A 1 -15.71 4.60 1.31
N ALA A 2 -14.63 5.19 0.80
CA ALA A 2 -13.97 4.65 -0.39
C ALA A 2 -13.10 3.44 0.00
N LYS A 3 -13.19 2.36 -0.78
CA LYS A 3 -12.25 1.24 -0.66
C LYS A 3 -10.89 1.69 -1.22
N VAL A 4 -9.82 1.52 -0.46
CA VAL A 4 -8.45 1.85 -0.89
C VAL A 4 -7.62 0.57 -0.85
N GLU A 5 -7.07 0.20 -2.00
CA GLU A 5 -6.18 -0.96 -2.15
C GLU A 5 -4.79 -0.48 -2.57
N VAL A 6 -3.76 -1.02 -1.93
CA VAL A 6 -2.35 -0.71 -2.21
C VAL A 6 -1.67 -1.98 -2.70
N TYR A 7 -1.49 -2.06 -4.02
CA TYR A 7 -0.68 -3.10 -4.65
C TYR A 7 0.80 -2.73 -4.50
N SER A 8 1.57 -3.58 -3.83
CA SER A 8 2.95 -3.31 -3.47
C SER A 8 3.84 -4.54 -3.60
N SER A 9 5.15 -4.33 -3.61
CA SER A 9 6.16 -5.38 -3.53
C SER A 9 7.13 -5.10 -2.37
N ALA A 10 7.88 -6.12 -1.93
CA ALA A 10 8.85 -5.99 -0.83
C ALA A 10 9.87 -4.88 -1.07
N HIS A 11 10.34 -4.77 -2.30
CA HIS A 11 11.43 -3.86 -2.69
C HIS A 11 10.89 -2.70 -3.53
N CYS A 12 9.89 -1.99 -3.00
CA CYS A 12 9.29 -0.83 -3.66
C CYS A 12 9.33 0.40 -2.75
N PRO A 13 10.30 1.32 -2.94
CA PRO A 13 10.40 2.54 -2.12
C PRO A 13 9.17 3.45 -2.27
N TYR A 14 8.55 3.48 -3.46
CA TYR A 14 7.33 4.26 -3.71
C TYR A 14 6.13 3.73 -2.93
N CYS A 15 6.00 2.41 -2.83
CA CYS A 15 4.93 1.75 -2.10
C CYS A 15 5.00 2.09 -0.61
N VAL A 16 6.22 2.12 -0.04
CA VAL A 16 6.47 2.57 1.33
C VAL A 16 6.05 4.03 1.52
N MET A 17 6.40 4.92 0.59
CA MET A 17 6.02 6.33 0.68
C MET A 17 4.51 6.55 0.55
N ALA A 18 3.84 5.79 -0.33
CA ALA A 18 2.39 5.84 -0.49
C ALA A 18 1.66 5.41 0.80
N LYS A 19 2.06 4.28 1.39
CA LYS A 19 1.52 3.80 2.67
C LYS A 19 1.69 4.84 3.79
N ARG A 20 2.89 5.41 3.93
CA ARG A 20 3.15 6.51 4.89
C ARG A 20 2.28 7.74 4.68
N LEU A 21 1.93 8.08 3.43
CA LEU A 21 1.02 9.17 3.15
C LEU A 21 -0.41 8.85 3.60
N LEU A 22 -0.87 7.63 3.35
CA LEU A 22 -2.19 7.16 3.78
C LEU A 22 -2.29 7.09 5.31
N ASP A 23 -1.25 6.58 5.98
CA ASP A 23 -1.16 6.55 7.45
C ASP A 23 -1.27 7.97 8.04
N ARG A 24 -0.53 8.94 7.49
CA ARG A 24 -0.60 10.35 7.92
C ARG A 24 -1.97 10.99 7.69
N LYS A 25 -2.73 10.51 6.71
CA LYS A 25 -4.09 10.98 6.43
C LYS A 25 -5.16 10.23 7.24
N GLY A 26 -4.79 9.22 8.02
CA GLY A 26 -5.74 8.36 8.75
C GLY A 26 -6.65 7.55 7.82
N VAL A 27 -6.19 7.26 6.60
CA VAL A 27 -6.97 6.50 5.62
C VAL A 27 -6.64 5.02 5.77
N ALA A 28 -7.66 4.20 6.07
CA ALA A 28 -7.52 2.76 6.05
C ALA A 28 -7.33 2.25 4.61
N TYR A 29 -6.43 1.29 4.42
CA TYR A 29 -6.18 0.64 3.14
C TYR A 29 -5.86 -0.84 3.33
N GLU A 30 -6.08 -1.61 2.27
CA GLU A 30 -5.71 -3.03 2.17
C GLU A 30 -4.40 -3.15 1.37
N GLU A 31 -3.39 -3.81 1.93
CA GLU A 31 -2.12 -4.04 1.23
C GLU A 31 -2.14 -5.41 0.52
N ILE A 32 -1.93 -5.39 -0.79
CA ILE A 32 -1.84 -6.58 -1.64
C ILE A 32 -0.40 -6.69 -2.12
N ARG A 33 0.28 -7.78 -1.75
CA ARG A 33 1.68 -8.04 -2.10
C ARG A 33 1.77 -8.83 -3.40
N VAL A 34 2.10 -8.14 -4.49
CA VAL A 34 2.12 -8.73 -5.84
C VAL A 34 3.35 -9.58 -6.12
N ASP A 35 4.36 -9.50 -5.26
CA ASP A 35 5.62 -10.23 -5.38
C ASP A 35 5.62 -11.59 -4.65
N LEU A 36 4.48 -11.99 -4.07
CA LEU A 36 4.33 -13.28 -3.38
C LEU A 36 3.88 -14.41 -4.32
N ASP A 37 3.46 -14.08 -5.54
CA ASP A 37 3.04 -15.05 -6.57
C ASP A 37 3.94 -14.86 -7.82
N PRO A 38 4.71 -15.89 -8.23
CA PRO A 38 5.61 -15.83 -9.39
C PRO A 38 4.93 -15.93 -10.75
#